data_AF-I1BZL5-F1
#
_entry.id   AF-I1BZL5-F1
#
_cell.length_a   1.000
_cell.length_b   1.000
_cell.length_c   1.000
_cell.angle_alpha   90.00
_cell.angle_beta   90.00
_cell.angle_gamma   90.00
#
_symmetry.space_group_name_H-M   'P 1'
#
loop_
_entity.id
_entity.type
_entity.pdbx_description
1 polymer ?
#
loop_
_entity_poly.entity_id
_entity_poly.type
_entity_poly.pdbx_seq_one_letter_code
_entity_poly.pdbx_strand_id
1 'polypeptide(L)'
;MIQRLTQELAAARSEIEQLRTTTIQLQNQLNHERLTSNQPTPPVITNIQSSFDIPEPTPTTSPWHNPDQVRRLKESLMQQRQQRRQQRQEAAARILQPPSENQGFKYIYLPTKARVPIGQLRSRLRKLDINNNRVLDIHHPDRNVVALLVHNDYADELRPICNDSRYFYAQGWISKQTLQENLPSSRHNSEPESDPLCFEDENMSTTDEYKNQDLPSDEACMNDALSL
;
A
#
# COMPACT_ATOMS: atom_id res chain seq x y z
N MET A 1 3.26 13.89 43.67
CA MET A 1 3.05 13.61 42.24
C MET A 1 1.84 12.71 42.00
N ILE A 2 1.74 11.55 42.68
CA ILE A 2 0.63 10.58 42.52
C ILE A 2 -0.76 11.21 42.80
N GLN A 3 -0.91 12.01 43.86
CA GLN A 3 -2.18 12.65 44.21
C GLN A 3 -2.71 13.63 43.13
N ARG A 4 -1.80 14.34 42.45
CA ARG A 4 -2.17 15.26 41.36
C ARG A 4 -2.73 14.48 40.17
N LEU A 5 -2.07 13.38 39.81
CA LEU A 5 -2.50 12.51 38.71
C LEU A 5 -3.86 11.86 39.00
N THR A 6 -4.13 11.44 40.24
CA THR A 6 -5.44 10.88 40.61
C THR A 6 -6.56 11.90 40.54
N GLN A 7 -6.29 13.16 40.92
CA GLN A 7 -7.25 14.24 40.82
C GLN A 7 -7.54 14.60 39.36
N GLU A 8 -6.51 14.63 38.53
CA GLU A 8 -6.62 14.89 37.08
C GLU A 8 -7.40 13.78 36.36
N LEU A 9 -7.19 12.51 36.73
CA LEU A 9 -7.99 11.39 36.23
C LEU A 9 -9.46 11.48 36.65
N ALA A 10 -9.74 11.88 37.89
CA ALA A 10 -11.11 12.06 38.37
C ALA A 10 -11.81 13.23 37.63
N ALA A 11 -11.10 14.34 37.43
CA ALA A 11 -11.60 15.48 36.66
C ALA A 11 -11.92 15.10 35.22
N ALA A 12 -10.99 14.43 34.52
CA ALA A 12 -11.19 13.98 33.14
C ALA A 12 -12.38 13.02 33.00
N ARG A 13 -12.58 12.11 33.98
CA ARG A 13 -13.75 11.22 33.99
C ARG A 13 -15.06 11.98 34.16
N SER A 14 -15.09 13.00 35.02
CA SER A 14 -16.29 13.83 35.21
C SER A 14 -16.64 14.63 33.95
N GLU A 15 -15.63 15.15 33.25
CA GLU A 15 -15.82 15.91 32.00
C GLU A 15 -16.34 15.01 30.88
N ILE A 16 -15.81 13.78 30.75
CA ILE A 16 -16.31 12.79 29.79
C ILE A 16 -17.79 12.47 30.05
N GLU A 17 -18.18 12.32 31.31
CA GLU A 17 -19.58 12.03 31.65
C GLU A 17 -20.49 13.22 31.33
N GLN A 18 -20.05 14.45 31.62
CA GLN A 18 -20.77 15.66 31.22
C GLN A 18 -20.97 15.71 29.71
N LEU A 19 -19.91 15.53 28.92
CA LEU A 19 -20.00 15.53 27.45
C LEU A 19 -20.95 14.46 26.92
N ARG A 20 -20.96 13.27 27.53
CA ARG A 20 -21.91 12.20 27.19
C ARG A 20 -23.35 12.62 27.46
N THR A 21 -23.64 13.20 28.61
CA THR A 21 -24.99 13.68 28.95
C THR A 21 -25.46 14.78 27.99
N THR A 22 -24.61 15.75 27.66
CA THR A 22 -24.93 16.82 26.70
C THR A 22 -25.23 16.26 25.31
N THR A 23 -24.44 15.27 24.87
CA THR A 23 -24.63 14.62 23.57
C THR A 23 -25.99 13.91 23.49
N ILE A 24 -26.37 13.18 24.54
CA ILE A 24 -27.67 12.51 24.63
C ILE A 24 -28.81 13.54 24.61
N GLN A 25 -28.65 14.65 25.33
CA GLN A 25 -29.66 15.71 25.38
C GLN A 25 -29.86 16.38 24.02
N LEU A 26 -28.78 16.67 23.29
CA LEU A 26 -28.86 17.24 21.93
C LEU A 26 -29.50 16.27 20.94
N GLN A 27 -29.18 14.97 21.06
CA GLN A 27 -29.80 13.93 20.24
C GLN A 27 -31.32 13.87 20.45
N ASN A 28 -31.78 14.01 21.69
CA ASN A 28 -33.21 14.02 22.02
C ASN A 28 -33.92 15.27 21.48
N GLN A 29 -33.29 16.44 21.57
CA GLN A 29 -33.83 17.69 20.99
C GLN A 29 -34.02 17.58 19.48
N LEU A 30 -33.01 17.07 18.76
CA LEU A 30 -33.10 16.85 17.32
C LEU A 30 -34.21 15.85 16.94
N ASN A 31 -34.44 14.82 17.75
CA ASN A 31 -35.53 13.88 17.52
C ASN A 31 -36.91 14.54 17.70
N HIS A 32 -37.05 15.50 18.63
CA HIS A 32 -38.31 16.23 18.83
C HIS A 32 -38.61 17.21 17.68
N GLU A 33 -37.62 17.92 17.14
CA GLU A 33 -37.83 18.78 15.96
C GLU A 33 -38.29 18.02 14.71
N ARG A 34 -37.84 16.76 14.54
CA ARG A 34 -38.27 15.94 13.39
C ARG A 34 -39.72 15.47 13.46
N LEU A 35 -40.35 15.52 14.64
CA LEU A 35 -41.74 15.09 14.83
C LEU A 35 -42.75 16.23 14.61
N THR A 36 -42.35 17.50 14.75
CA THR A 36 -43.25 18.67 14.62
C THR A 36 -43.36 19.23 13.20
N SER A 37 -42.50 18.81 12.26
CA SER A 37 -42.47 19.34 10.87
C SER A 37 -43.37 18.60 9.86
N ASN A 38 -44.13 17.57 10.27
CA ASN A 38 -44.97 16.79 9.35
C ASN A 38 -46.47 17.13 9.54
N GLN A 39 -46.91 18.30 9.05
CA GLN A 39 -48.33 18.56 8.84
C GLN A 39 -48.66 18.47 7.33
N PRO A 40 -49.61 17.62 6.90
CA PRO A 40 -49.99 17.53 5.49
C PRO A 40 -51.08 18.56 5.16
N THR A 41 -50.78 19.51 4.27
CA THR A 41 -51.80 20.27 3.52
C THR A 41 -52.19 19.47 2.27
N PRO A 42 -53.48 19.26 1.97
CA PRO A 42 -53.90 18.56 0.74
C PRO A 42 -53.86 19.52 -0.46
N PRO A 43 -53.31 19.13 -1.62
CA PRO A 43 -53.51 19.88 -2.86
C PRO A 43 -54.82 19.47 -3.54
N VAL A 44 -55.61 20.48 -3.89
CA VAL A 44 -56.76 20.43 -4.79
C VAL A 44 -56.30 19.95 -6.17
N ILE A 45 -56.89 18.87 -6.68
CA ILE A 45 -56.67 18.39 -8.04
C ILE A 45 -57.60 19.18 -8.97
N THR A 46 -57.03 19.96 -9.89
CA THR A 46 -57.77 20.46 -11.06
C THR A 46 -57.33 19.69 -12.30
N ASN A 47 -58.30 18.94 -12.81
CA ASN A 47 -58.31 18.16 -14.03
C ASN A 47 -57.99 19.02 -15.27
N ILE A 48 -57.01 18.62 -16.08
CA ILE A 48 -56.92 18.97 -17.50
C ILE A 48 -56.53 17.72 -18.27
N GLN A 49 -57.51 17.18 -19.00
CA GLN A 49 -57.30 16.17 -20.04
C GLN A 49 -56.58 16.82 -21.23
N SER A 50 -55.48 16.25 -21.67
CA SER A 50 -55.01 16.42 -23.05
C SER A 50 -54.43 15.11 -23.56
N SER A 51 -55.14 14.55 -24.53
CA SER A 51 -54.84 13.32 -25.26
C SER A 51 -53.49 13.42 -25.98
N PHE A 52 -52.57 12.48 -25.68
CA PHE A 52 -51.47 12.10 -26.56
C PHE A 52 -51.22 10.60 -26.39
N ASP A 53 -51.53 9.85 -27.45
CA ASP A 53 -51.16 8.45 -27.63
C ASP A 53 -49.63 8.35 -27.75
N ILE A 54 -48.99 7.74 -26.74
CA ILE A 54 -47.56 7.41 -26.74
C ILE A 54 -47.46 5.90 -26.46
N PRO A 55 -46.74 5.12 -27.28
CA PRO A 55 -46.51 3.71 -26.98
C PRO A 55 -45.70 3.59 -25.68
N GLU A 56 -46.27 2.87 -24.73
CA GLU A 56 -45.73 2.40 -23.46
C GLU A 56 -44.19 2.40 -23.36
N PRO A 57 -43.58 3.35 -22.64
CA PRO A 57 -42.23 3.16 -22.13
C PRO A 57 -42.32 2.23 -20.92
N THR A 58 -41.64 1.09 -21.01
CA THR A 58 -41.38 0.20 -19.87
C THR A 58 -41.07 1.02 -18.61
N PRO A 59 -41.68 0.74 -17.45
CA PRO A 59 -41.40 1.47 -16.21
C PRO A 59 -40.00 1.10 -15.72
N THR A 60 -38.98 1.76 -16.26
CA THR A 60 -37.72 1.93 -15.54
C THR A 60 -38.04 2.90 -14.41
N THR A 61 -38.50 2.36 -13.29
CA THR A 61 -38.74 3.13 -12.08
C THR A 61 -37.42 3.79 -11.70
N SER A 62 -37.37 5.12 -11.79
CA SER A 62 -36.21 5.86 -11.28
C SER A 62 -35.98 5.42 -9.82
N PRO A 63 -34.73 5.10 -9.40
CA PRO A 63 -34.44 4.52 -8.09
C PRO A 63 -34.87 5.43 -6.91
N TRP A 64 -35.25 6.67 -7.22
CA TRP A 64 -35.75 7.68 -6.30
C TRP A 64 -37.23 7.52 -5.91
N HIS A 65 -38.01 6.69 -6.62
CA HIS A 65 -39.43 6.51 -6.33
C HIS A 65 -39.72 5.60 -5.13
N ASN A 66 -38.75 4.80 -4.68
CA ASN A 66 -38.90 3.90 -3.54
C ASN A 66 -38.14 4.43 -2.30
N PRO A 67 -38.83 4.84 -1.21
CA PRO A 67 -38.20 5.42 -0.03
C PRO A 67 -37.21 4.46 0.66
N ASP A 68 -37.46 3.15 0.60
CA ASP A 68 -36.53 2.15 1.16
C ASP A 68 -35.26 2.00 0.33
N GLN A 69 -35.35 2.11 -1.01
CA GLN A 69 -34.17 2.09 -1.87
C GLN A 69 -33.28 3.33 -1.61
N VAL A 70 -33.90 4.50 -1.47
CA VAL A 70 -33.19 5.74 -1.13
C VAL A 70 -32.54 5.65 0.25
N ARG A 71 -33.23 5.06 1.24
CA ARG A 71 -32.69 4.84 2.59
C ARG A 71 -31.48 3.92 2.58
N ARG A 72 -31.54 2.78 1.87
CA ARG A 72 -30.39 1.87 1.70
C ARG A 72 -29.21 2.55 1.00
N LEU A 73 -29.47 3.35 -0.03
CA LEU A 73 -28.41 4.10 -0.74
C LEU A 73 -27.73 5.10 0.20
N LYS A 74 -28.51 5.82 1.00
CA LYS A 74 -27.99 6.77 2.00
C LYS A 74 -27.13 6.05 3.05
N GLU A 75 -27.58 4.91 3.55
CA GLU A 75 -26.81 4.08 4.50
C GLU A 75 -25.49 3.61 3.90
N SER A 76 -25.50 3.10 2.66
CA SER A 76 -24.29 2.69 1.94
C SER A 76 -23.30 3.86 1.78
N LEU A 77 -23.78 5.05 1.38
CA LEU A 77 -22.94 6.24 1.25
C LEU A 77 -22.35 6.70 2.60
N MET A 78 -23.15 6.66 3.67
CA MET A 78 -22.67 6.98 5.02
C MET A 78 -21.60 5.99 5.48
N GLN A 79 -21.82 4.68 5.27
CA GLN A 79 -20.86 3.65 5.62
C GLN A 79 -19.56 3.78 4.83
N GLN A 80 -19.65 4.02 3.51
CA GLN A 80 -18.47 4.26 2.67
C GLN A 80 -17.71 5.52 3.11
N ARG A 81 -18.40 6.59 3.51
CA ARG A 81 -17.76 7.81 4.03
C ARG A 81 -17.05 7.53 5.35
N GLN A 82 -17.64 6.72 6.23
CA GLN A 82 -17.06 6.35 7.51
C GLN A 82 -15.82 5.47 7.34
N GLN A 83 -15.87 4.48 6.44
CA GLN A 83 -14.72 3.64 6.10
C GLN A 83 -13.56 4.49 5.54
N ARG A 84 -13.86 5.43 4.64
CA ARG A 84 -12.85 6.35 4.09
C ARG A 84 -12.25 7.27 5.16
N ARG A 85 -13.05 7.69 6.14
CA ARG A 85 -12.58 8.48 7.29
C ARG A 85 -11.62 7.66 8.15
N GLN A 86 -11.94 6.41 8.44
CA GLN A 86 -11.06 5.50 9.20
C GLN A 86 -9.74 5.25 8.46
N GLN A 87 -9.79 4.94 7.16
CA GLN A 87 -8.58 4.76 6.35
C GLN A 87 -7.68 6.00 6.35
N ARG A 88 -8.28 7.20 6.27
CA ARG A 88 -7.52 8.46 6.37
C ARG A 88 -6.92 8.69 7.75
N GLN A 89 -7.63 8.33 8.81
CA GLN A 89 -7.14 8.41 10.18
C GLN A 89 -5.97 7.44 10.40
N GLU A 90 -6.08 6.20 9.94
CA GLU A 90 -5.02 5.20 10.02
C GLU A 90 -3.78 5.62 9.20
N ALA A 91 -3.98 6.16 7.99
CA ALA A 91 -2.90 6.71 7.18
C ALA A 91 -2.21 7.90 7.86
N ALA A 92 -2.97 8.80 8.50
CA ALA A 92 -2.41 9.93 9.25
C ALA A 92 -1.68 9.47 10.52
N ALA A 93 -2.22 8.48 11.25
CA ALA A 93 -1.59 7.93 12.44
C ALA A 93 -0.23 7.31 12.13
N ARG A 94 -0.07 6.67 10.97
CA ARG A 94 1.23 6.14 10.52
C ARG A 94 2.31 7.21 10.35
N ILE A 95 1.95 8.46 10.05
CA ILE A 95 2.92 9.57 9.96
C ILE A 95 3.48 9.95 11.34
N LEU A 96 2.69 9.73 12.39
CA LEU A 96 3.04 10.04 13.77
C LEU A 96 3.64 8.85 14.52
N GLN A 97 3.61 7.66 13.91
CA GLN A 97 4.30 6.50 14.48
C GLN A 97 5.80 6.68 14.31
N PRO A 98 6.60 6.27 15.31
CA PRO A 98 8.04 6.27 15.16
C PRO A 98 8.42 5.41 13.94
N PRO A 99 9.40 5.86 13.14
CA PRO A 99 10.07 5.03 12.15
C PRO A 99 10.33 3.62 12.65
N SER A 100 10.01 2.60 11.83
CA SER A 100 10.45 1.24 12.14
C SER A 100 11.97 1.19 12.18
N GLU A 101 12.53 0.35 13.05
CA GLU A 101 13.98 0.25 13.21
C GLU A 101 14.66 -0.27 11.93
N ASN A 102 13.93 -1.07 11.13
CA ASN A 102 14.37 -1.59 9.84
C ASN A 102 14.07 -0.64 8.67
N GLN A 103 14.34 0.66 8.82
CA GLN A 103 14.20 1.64 7.75
C GLN A 103 15.13 1.30 6.59
N GLY A 104 14.59 0.64 5.57
CA GLY A 104 15.37 0.19 4.45
C GLY A 104 14.50 -0.43 3.37
N PHE A 105 15.14 -0.66 2.23
CA PHE A 105 14.49 -1.23 1.06
C PHE A 105 15.26 -2.46 0.61
N LYS A 106 14.52 -3.47 0.16
CA LYS A 106 15.09 -4.72 -0.34
C LYS A 106 14.52 -5.03 -1.72
N TYR A 107 15.38 -5.57 -2.57
CA TYR A 107 14.95 -6.19 -3.82
C TYR A 107 14.53 -7.63 -3.57
N ILE A 108 13.33 -7.96 -4.04
CA ILE A 108 12.84 -9.34 -4.10
C ILE A 108 12.87 -9.77 -5.56
N TYR A 109 13.59 -10.85 -5.84
CA TYR A 109 13.74 -11.40 -7.18
C TYR A 109 12.66 -12.45 -7.45
N LEU A 110 11.90 -12.25 -8.53
CA LEU A 110 10.86 -13.15 -8.97
C LEU A 110 11.24 -13.73 -10.34
N PRO A 111 11.22 -15.06 -10.49
CA PRO A 111 11.39 -15.70 -11.79
C PRO A 111 10.16 -15.47 -12.68
N THR A 112 10.39 -15.26 -13.97
CA THR A 112 9.38 -15.07 -15.02
C THR A 112 9.79 -15.81 -16.29
N LYS A 113 8.82 -16.26 -17.09
CA LYS A 113 9.10 -16.93 -18.38
C LYS A 113 9.80 -16.03 -19.39
N ALA A 114 9.44 -14.75 -19.40
CA ALA A 114 9.89 -13.75 -20.35
C ALA A 114 9.63 -12.36 -19.76
N ARG A 115 10.24 -11.34 -20.35
CA ARG A 115 10.07 -9.94 -19.92
C ARG A 115 8.60 -9.54 -20.02
N VAL A 116 7.99 -9.27 -18.87
CA VAL A 116 6.61 -8.82 -18.75
C VAL A 116 6.59 -7.28 -18.66
N PRO A 117 5.77 -6.56 -19.44
CA PRO A 117 5.68 -5.12 -19.32
C PRO A 117 5.13 -4.73 -17.93
N ILE A 118 5.66 -3.64 -17.38
CA ILE A 118 5.40 -3.19 -16.00
C ILE A 118 3.90 -3.10 -15.68
N GLY A 119 3.08 -2.60 -16.62
CA GLY A 119 1.63 -2.51 -16.44
C GLY A 119 0.94 -3.88 -16.26
N GLN A 120 1.34 -4.88 -17.05
CA GLN A 120 0.83 -6.24 -16.87
C GLN A 120 1.34 -6.86 -15.58
N LEU A 121 2.60 -6.64 -15.24
CA LEU A 121 3.18 -7.14 -14.00
C LEU A 121 2.43 -6.60 -12.79
N ARG A 122 2.15 -5.28 -12.74
CA ARG A 122 1.32 -4.66 -11.69
C ARG A 122 -0.09 -5.24 -11.64
N SER A 123 -0.69 -5.58 -12.78
CA SER A 123 -1.99 -6.26 -12.82
C SER A 123 -1.91 -7.68 -12.29
N ARG A 124 -0.84 -8.43 -12.61
CA ARG A 124 -0.63 -9.78 -12.09
C ARG A 124 -0.35 -9.76 -10.59
N LEU A 125 0.46 -8.82 -10.09
CA LEU A 125 0.71 -8.64 -8.65
C LEU A 125 -0.59 -8.42 -7.87
N ARG A 126 -1.53 -7.60 -8.38
CA ARG A 126 -2.86 -7.46 -7.75
C ARG A 126 -3.65 -8.76 -7.69
N LYS A 127 -3.51 -9.64 -8.69
CA LYS A 127 -4.17 -10.95 -8.69
C LYS A 127 -3.58 -11.90 -7.64
N LEU A 128 -2.32 -11.70 -7.25
CA LEU A 128 -1.65 -12.42 -6.17
C LEU A 128 -1.90 -11.75 -4.80
N ASP A 129 -2.87 -10.84 -4.71
CA ASP A 129 -3.17 -10.04 -3.51
C ASP A 129 -2.02 -9.15 -3.03
N ILE A 130 -1.06 -8.84 -3.91
CA ILE A 130 0.05 -7.95 -3.61
C ILE A 130 -0.38 -6.50 -3.88
N ASN A 131 -0.37 -5.70 -2.82
CA ASN A 131 -0.66 -4.27 -2.91
C ASN A 131 0.41 -3.52 -3.72
N ASN A 132 0.03 -3.03 -4.90
CA ASN A 132 0.93 -2.26 -5.78
C ASN A 132 1.53 -1.01 -5.13
N ASN A 133 0.86 -0.43 -4.14
CA ASN A 133 1.36 0.74 -3.41
C ASN A 133 2.58 0.42 -2.53
N ARG A 134 2.81 -0.87 -2.23
CA ARG A 134 3.96 -1.34 -1.45
C ARG A 134 5.19 -1.62 -2.31
N VAL A 135 5.00 -1.76 -3.62
CA VAL A 135 6.10 -1.94 -4.60
C VAL A 135 6.52 -0.56 -5.10
N LEU A 136 7.71 -0.15 -4.71
CA LEU A 136 8.27 1.17 -5.03
C LEU A 136 8.73 1.22 -6.48
N ASP A 137 9.49 0.22 -6.90
CA ASP A 137 10.03 0.11 -8.25
C ASP A 137 10.08 -1.33 -8.74
N ILE A 138 10.14 -1.48 -10.07
CA ILE A 138 10.22 -2.75 -10.78
C ILE A 138 11.38 -2.66 -11.76
N HIS A 139 12.44 -3.41 -11.47
CA HIS A 139 13.64 -3.50 -12.28
C HIS A 139 13.74 -4.87 -12.97
N HIS A 140 14.40 -4.92 -14.13
CA HIS A 140 14.63 -6.16 -14.88
C HIS A 140 16.14 -6.40 -15.01
N PRO A 141 16.75 -7.10 -14.04
CA PRO A 141 18.18 -7.41 -14.11
C PRO A 141 18.49 -8.38 -15.26
N ASP A 142 17.55 -9.27 -15.59
CA ASP A 142 17.66 -10.22 -16.70
C ASP A 142 16.30 -10.39 -17.43
N ARG A 143 16.27 -11.13 -18.53
CA ARG A 143 15.10 -11.38 -19.39
C ARG A 143 14.02 -12.21 -18.72
N ASN A 144 14.40 -13.07 -17.78
CA ASN A 144 13.54 -14.01 -17.06
C ASN A 144 13.46 -13.70 -15.55
N VAL A 145 14.03 -12.57 -15.09
CA VAL A 145 13.99 -12.17 -13.67
C VAL A 145 13.42 -10.77 -13.55
N VAL A 146 12.56 -10.60 -12.55
CA VAL A 146 11.99 -9.31 -12.15
C VAL A 146 12.46 -9.01 -10.73
N ALA A 147 13.04 -7.84 -10.51
CA ALA A 147 13.38 -7.35 -9.18
C ALA A 147 12.32 -6.33 -8.73
N LEU A 148 11.66 -6.60 -7.61
CA LEU A 148 10.69 -5.70 -6.97
C LEU A 148 11.36 -4.98 -5.82
N LEU A 149 11.38 -3.64 -5.85
CA LEU A 149 11.87 -2.83 -4.73
C LEU A 149 10.75 -2.62 -3.71
N VAL A 150 10.95 -3.07 -2.48
CA VAL A 150 9.94 -3.06 -1.41
C VAL A 150 10.57 -2.60 -0.10
N HIS A 151 9.80 -1.91 0.76
CA HIS A 151 10.23 -1.60 2.13
C HIS A 151 10.39 -2.87 2.97
N ASN A 152 11.38 -2.89 3.87
CA ASN A 152 11.68 -4.08 4.69
C ASN A 152 10.49 -4.60 5.49
N ASP A 153 9.68 -3.70 6.08
CA ASP A 153 8.45 -4.05 6.82
C ASP A 153 7.45 -4.89 6.00
N TYR A 154 7.51 -4.82 4.66
CA TYR A 154 6.63 -5.59 3.79
C TYR A 154 7.34 -6.77 3.12
N ALA A 155 8.67 -6.88 3.23
CA ALA A 155 9.42 -7.93 2.57
C ALA A 155 9.02 -9.32 3.09
N ASP A 156 8.80 -9.44 4.40
CA ASP A 156 8.47 -10.72 5.03
C ASP A 156 7.08 -11.24 4.68
N GLU A 157 6.13 -10.36 4.37
CA GLU A 157 4.82 -10.75 3.85
C GLU A 157 4.91 -11.28 2.40
N LEU A 158 5.83 -10.72 1.59
CA LEU A 158 5.94 -11.07 0.18
C LEU A 158 6.83 -12.29 -0.08
N ARG A 159 7.85 -12.53 0.75
CA ARG A 159 8.74 -13.69 0.63
C ARG A 159 8.03 -15.04 0.52
N PRO A 160 7.07 -15.41 1.39
CA PRO A 160 6.40 -16.71 1.29
C PRO A 160 5.62 -16.84 -0.01
N ILE A 161 4.97 -15.76 -0.45
CA ILE A 161 4.25 -15.71 -1.73
C ILE A 161 5.23 -15.90 -2.89
N CYS A 162 6.39 -15.21 -2.84
CA CYS A 162 7.44 -15.23 -3.87
C CYS A 162 8.20 -16.56 -3.95
N ASN A 163 8.31 -17.28 -2.85
CA ASN A 163 9.02 -18.56 -2.77
C ASN A 163 8.14 -19.75 -3.23
N ASP A 164 6.82 -19.61 -3.24
CA ASP A 164 5.94 -20.67 -3.72
C ASP A 164 5.93 -20.74 -5.26
N SER A 165 6.94 -21.41 -5.81
CA SER A 165 7.08 -21.65 -7.24
C SER A 165 5.86 -22.35 -7.84
N ARG A 166 5.14 -23.20 -7.08
CA ARG A 166 3.94 -23.89 -7.59
C ARG A 166 2.82 -22.88 -7.85
N TYR A 167 2.66 -21.90 -6.98
CA TYR A 167 1.69 -20.83 -7.15
C TYR A 167 2.00 -19.99 -8.40
N PHE A 168 3.26 -19.62 -8.63
CA PHE A 168 3.65 -18.89 -9.86
C PHE A 168 3.44 -19.69 -11.13
N TYR A 169 3.70 -21.00 -11.11
CA TYR A 169 3.43 -21.87 -12.25
C TYR A 169 1.92 -21.91 -12.57
N ALA A 170 1.08 -22.11 -11.55
CA ALA A 170 -0.38 -22.13 -11.70
C ALA A 170 -0.91 -20.81 -12.26
N GLN A 171 -0.32 -19.68 -11.85
CA GLN A 171 -0.67 -18.35 -12.35
C GLN A 171 0.01 -17.99 -13.69
N GLY A 172 0.75 -18.93 -14.28
CA GLY A 172 1.36 -18.80 -15.62
C GLY A 172 2.62 -17.93 -15.67
N TRP A 173 3.19 -17.56 -14.52
CA TRP A 173 4.37 -16.68 -14.41
C TRP A 173 5.67 -17.37 -14.83
N ILE A 174 5.84 -18.64 -14.44
CA ILE A 174 7.06 -19.44 -14.70
C ILE A 174 6.77 -20.70 -15.49
N SER A 175 7.75 -21.18 -16.26
CA SER A 175 7.62 -22.40 -17.08
C SER A 175 7.65 -23.67 -16.21
N LYS A 176 7.21 -24.80 -16.77
CA LYS A 176 7.30 -26.09 -16.07
C LYS A 176 8.75 -26.48 -15.77
N GLN A 177 9.67 -26.14 -16.68
CA GLN A 177 11.11 -26.33 -16.50
C GLN A 177 11.62 -25.50 -15.31
N THR A 178 11.31 -24.20 -15.30
CA THR A 178 11.69 -23.29 -14.21
C THR A 178 11.11 -23.72 -12.86
N LEU A 179 9.88 -24.24 -12.84
CA LEU A 179 9.29 -24.83 -11.62
C LEU A 179 10.12 -26.02 -11.12
N GLN A 180 10.54 -26.93 -12.01
CA GLN A 180 11.34 -28.11 -11.66
C GLN A 180 12.73 -27.76 -11.15
N GLU A 181 13.34 -26.70 -11.66
CA GLU A 181 14.65 -26.20 -11.20
C GLU A 181 14.58 -25.54 -9.82
N ASN A 182 13.46 -24.89 -9.47
CA ASN A 182 13.27 -24.18 -8.20
C ASN A 182 12.59 -25.02 -7.10
N LEU A 183 12.06 -26.20 -7.43
CA LEU A 183 11.61 -27.16 -6.42
C LEU A 183 12.85 -27.72 -5.70
N PRO A 184 12.80 -27.90 -4.36
CA PRO A 184 13.84 -28.63 -3.65
C PRO A 184 13.82 -30.08 -4.16
N SER A 185 14.64 -30.34 -5.16
CA SER A 185 14.89 -31.70 -5.64
C SER A 185 15.65 -32.38 -4.52
N SER A 186 15.09 -33.48 -4.00
CA SER A 186 15.80 -34.39 -3.10
C SER A 186 17.03 -34.92 -3.84
N ARG A 187 18.12 -34.17 -3.78
CA ARG A 187 19.47 -34.58 -4.15
C ARG A 187 20.31 -34.47 -2.89
N HIS A 188 20.15 -35.45 -2.01
CA HIS A 188 21.19 -35.74 -1.05
C HIS A 188 22.30 -36.49 -1.80
N ASN A 189 23.51 -35.95 -1.84
CA ASN A 189 24.67 -36.58 -1.19
C ASN A 189 25.92 -35.68 -1.23
N SER A 190 26.36 -35.35 -0.02
CA SER A 190 27.74 -35.11 0.46
C SER A 190 28.60 -34.01 -0.16
N GLU A 191 28.59 -32.83 0.46
CA GLU A 191 29.80 -32.04 0.76
C GLU A 191 29.48 -31.07 1.92
N PRO A 192 30.39 -30.86 2.90
CA PRO A 192 30.07 -30.11 4.09
C PRO A 192 30.13 -28.60 3.83
N GLU A 193 29.07 -27.92 4.27
CA GLU A 193 29.10 -26.60 4.89
C GLU A 193 29.83 -25.49 4.10
N SER A 194 29.09 -24.87 3.19
CA SER A 194 29.30 -23.47 2.83
C SER A 194 27.95 -22.77 2.94
N ASP A 195 27.82 -21.94 3.96
CA ASP A 195 26.70 -21.01 4.16
C ASP A 195 26.41 -20.26 2.86
N PRO A 196 25.19 -20.32 2.31
CA PRO A 196 24.76 -19.42 1.25
C PRO A 196 24.08 -18.21 1.91
N LEU A 197 24.78 -17.54 2.82
CA LEU A 197 24.22 -16.42 3.57
C LEU A 197 25.22 -15.28 3.65
N CYS A 198 24.76 -14.14 3.14
CA CYS A 198 25.29 -12.79 3.38
C CYS A 198 26.66 -12.48 2.77
N PHE A 199 26.65 -11.94 1.55
CA PHE A 199 27.64 -10.90 1.24
C PHE A 199 27.17 -9.62 1.94
N GLU A 200 27.76 -9.34 3.09
CA GLU A 200 27.71 -8.01 3.69
C GLU A 200 28.73 -7.15 2.94
N ASP A 201 28.24 -6.29 2.04
CA ASP A 201 29.03 -5.19 1.49
C ASP A 201 29.16 -4.10 2.58
N GLU A 202 29.93 -4.39 3.62
CA GLU A 202 30.43 -3.36 4.50
C GLU A 202 31.68 -2.72 3.86
N ASN A 203 31.69 -1.38 3.91
CA ASN A 203 32.84 -0.49 3.73
C ASN A 203 33.04 0.15 2.34
N MET A 204 32.17 1.10 1.98
CA MET A 204 32.56 2.26 1.17
C MET A 204 32.92 3.43 2.10
N SER A 205 33.95 3.25 2.94
CA SER A 205 34.59 4.39 3.60
C SER A 205 35.49 5.08 2.59
N THR A 206 35.19 6.33 2.33
CA THR A 206 35.83 7.14 1.29
C THR A 206 37.16 7.68 1.82
N THR A 207 38.20 7.49 1.01
CA THR A 207 39.47 8.26 0.98
C THR A 207 40.50 7.94 2.06
N ASP A 208 41.46 7.08 1.72
CA ASP A 208 42.83 7.14 2.26
C ASP A 208 43.85 7.21 1.12
N GLU A 209 44.62 8.30 1.18
CA GLU A 209 46.03 8.48 0.80
C GLU A 209 46.59 7.73 -0.43
N TYR A 210 46.76 8.48 -1.53
CA TYR A 210 47.67 8.13 -2.61
C TYR A 210 49.12 8.21 -2.13
N LYS A 211 49.68 7.04 -1.81
CA LYS A 211 51.11 6.84 -1.55
C LYS A 211 51.86 6.82 -2.89
N ASN A 212 52.76 7.80 -3.07
CA ASN A 212 53.77 7.87 -4.12
C ASN A 212 54.50 6.52 -4.30
N GLN A 213 54.57 6.05 -5.54
CA GLN A 213 55.56 5.06 -5.99
C GLN A 213 56.10 5.49 -7.35
N ASP A 214 57.35 5.97 -7.31
CA ASP A 214 58.47 5.63 -8.19
C ASP A 214 58.20 5.37 -9.68
N LEU A 215 58.59 6.35 -10.49
CA LEU A 215 58.85 6.25 -11.92
C LEU A 215 60.23 5.61 -12.17
N PRO A 216 60.37 4.72 -13.17
CA PRO A 216 61.68 4.45 -13.77
C PRO A 216 61.78 4.98 -15.21
N SER A 217 62.96 5.55 -15.52
CA SER A 217 63.71 5.49 -16.80
C SER A 217 63.06 6.08 -18.06
N ASP A 218 63.72 6.81 -18.96
CA ASP A 218 65.12 7.16 -19.25
C ASP A 218 65.09 8.37 -20.24
N GLU A 219 66.27 8.81 -20.70
CA GLU A 219 66.55 9.70 -21.86
C GLU A 219 66.67 11.20 -21.56
N ALA A 220 67.90 11.65 -21.28
CA ALA A 220 68.64 12.53 -22.20
C ALA A 220 69.96 12.97 -21.56
N CYS A 221 71.03 12.34 -22.02
CA CYS A 221 72.41 12.69 -21.72
C CYS A 221 72.88 13.76 -22.72
N MET A 222 73.54 14.81 -22.20
CA MET A 222 74.46 15.75 -22.87
C MET A 222 73.87 16.68 -23.96
N ASN A 223 74.10 17.98 -23.81
CA ASN A 223 75.03 18.75 -24.67
C ASN A 223 75.02 20.26 -24.32
N ASP A 224 76.24 20.79 -24.20
CA ASP A 224 76.71 22.15 -24.55
C ASP A 224 76.16 23.37 -23.80
N ALA A 225 76.93 24.03 -22.93
CA ALA A 225 78.11 24.89 -23.16
C ALA A 225 77.74 26.37 -23.40
N LEU A 226 78.32 27.25 -22.54
CA LEU A 226 78.58 28.70 -22.74
C LEU A 226 77.31 29.59 -22.83
N SER A 227 77.19 30.79 -22.27
CA SER A 227 78.11 31.82 -21.81
C SER A 227 77.32 32.91 -21.06
N LEU A 228 78.02 33.60 -20.15
CA LEU A 228 77.79 34.94 -19.58
C LEU A 228 76.63 35.15 -18.58
#